data_AF-A0A8H4EVF9-F1
#
_entry.id   AF-A0A8H4EVF9-F1
#
_cell.length_a   1.000
_cell.length_b   1.000
_cell.length_c   1.000
_cell.angle_alpha   90.00
_cell.angle_beta   90.00
_cell.angle_gamma   90.00
#
_symmetry.space_group_name_H-M   'P 1'
#
loop_
_entity.id
_entity.type
_entity.pdbx_description
1 polymer ?
#
loop_
_entity_poly.entity_id
_entity_poly.type
_entity_poly.pdbx_seq_one_letter_code
_entity_poly.pdbx_strand_id
1 'polypeptide(L)'
;MKNYLISFIILSLIVETYCFLDGRPEGRGGQESVQVNDRIYYMGGSRLISSLKRYNLSDEVFYLDLSSLFNIANPPFTDDGTSRMLYGNEKGTAVLGGSSRSDIYLVGGTQVNLSTINWNVTNQTINWSVADQFIYIYKTVPNTWTKLQQGVKGTQPSRRRSTSTVIKPNGTIYIFGGRVELDMGSPTLRLYNDLYEFDTILLSWNQITAPNAPSPRSHSTATLLPNGKIIYIGGVSQDAVGNQTNLINMTEIQIFDTNSLSWSTHTASSSVLIQPRVGHSAVLTSDNNSIIIMGGTSSYQLNQTTVYPKLLKLDISSEPYKYSELKPSGINSPPPLSYHSANIYSDYMIIAFGNITNDITDSIETSSKVFLLYIPCLTWESTFIPGRSDCKSNLGGNSNPIGSYLKIIIGFSIAFGVIIIVGLIWCIFKRRRNILEWINNCHRNSSSSTIGQDEQIHEPLS
;
A
#
# COMPACT_ATOMS: atom_id res chain seq x y z
N MET A 1 18.23 38.98 -24.64
CA MET A 1 17.85 38.58 -23.26
C MET A 1 16.41 38.07 -23.11
N LYS A 2 15.43 38.45 -23.94
CA LYS A 2 14.03 37.95 -23.83
C LYS A 2 13.79 36.48 -24.24
N ASN A 3 14.61 35.90 -25.12
CA ASN A 3 14.40 34.52 -25.62
C ASN A 3 14.95 33.41 -24.69
N TYR A 4 15.86 33.73 -23.77
CA TYR A 4 16.35 32.75 -22.79
C TYR A 4 15.39 32.59 -21.60
N LEU A 5 14.57 33.62 -21.32
CA LEU A 5 13.60 33.58 -20.22
C LEU A 5 12.42 32.63 -20.53
N ILE A 6 11.95 32.59 -21.78
CA ILE A 6 10.84 31.73 -22.22
C ILE A 6 11.27 30.26 -22.27
N SER A 7 12.51 29.97 -22.70
CA SER A 7 13.03 28.61 -22.70
C SER A 7 13.27 28.07 -21.28
N PHE A 8 13.60 28.94 -20.32
CA PHE A 8 13.75 28.55 -18.91
C PHE A 8 12.39 28.30 -18.25
N ILE A 9 11.36 29.08 -18.61
CA ILE A 9 9.97 28.90 -18.13
C ILE A 9 9.33 27.62 -18.71
N ILE A 10 9.58 27.30 -19.99
CA ILE A 10 9.08 26.05 -20.59
C ILE A 10 9.85 24.82 -20.07
N LEU A 11 11.16 24.95 -19.78
CA LEU A 11 11.92 23.87 -19.17
C LEU A 11 11.57 23.68 -17.68
N SER A 12 11.22 24.75 -16.95
CA SER A 12 10.72 24.64 -15.57
C SER A 12 9.29 24.10 -15.50
N LEU A 13 8.44 24.39 -16.50
CA LEU A 13 7.07 23.85 -16.60
C LEU A 13 7.02 22.36 -17.02
N ILE A 14 8.08 21.81 -17.62
CA ILE A 14 8.19 20.38 -17.94
C ILE A 14 8.76 19.56 -16.77
N VAL A 15 9.30 20.21 -15.74
CA VAL A 15 9.92 19.54 -14.57
C VAL A 15 8.91 19.28 -13.43
N GLU A 16 7.66 19.76 -13.53
CA GLU A 16 6.69 19.69 -12.42
C GLU A 16 5.57 18.63 -12.51
N THR A 17 5.60 17.65 -13.44
CA THR A 17 4.47 16.68 -13.54
C THR A 17 4.85 15.20 -13.52
N TYR A 18 5.98 14.82 -12.95
CA TYR A 18 6.21 13.42 -12.57
C TYR A 18 6.58 13.35 -11.09
N CYS A 19 5.65 12.89 -10.24
CA CYS A 19 5.88 12.57 -8.83
C CYS A 19 6.86 11.39 -8.60
N PHE A 20 7.53 10.93 -9.66
CA PHE A 20 8.45 9.83 -9.63
C PHE A 20 9.82 10.28 -10.12
N LEU A 21 10.81 10.34 -9.23
CA LEU A 21 12.20 10.21 -9.69
C LEU A 21 12.32 8.88 -10.43
N ASP A 22 12.73 8.91 -11.69
CA ASP A 22 12.97 7.74 -12.55
C ASP A 22 11.77 6.80 -12.78
N GLY A 23 10.53 7.28 -12.59
CA GLY A 23 9.33 6.47 -12.81
C GLY A 23 9.01 5.46 -11.69
N ARG A 24 9.55 5.64 -10.46
CA ARG A 24 9.24 4.79 -9.31
C ARG A 24 8.68 5.55 -8.11
N PRO A 25 7.75 4.96 -7.35
CA PRO A 25 7.28 5.54 -6.10
C PRO A 25 8.40 5.67 -5.07
N GLU A 26 8.42 6.79 -4.35
CA GLU A 26 9.31 7.00 -3.21
C GLU A 26 9.04 6.01 -2.07
N GLY A 27 10.08 5.77 -1.27
CA GLY A 27 9.99 4.92 -0.09
C GLY A 27 9.05 5.50 0.96
N ARG A 28 8.17 4.66 1.50
CA ARG A 28 7.10 5.05 2.43
C ARG A 28 6.75 3.92 3.39
N GLY A 29 6.07 4.24 4.48
CA GLY A 29 5.48 3.26 5.39
C GLY A 29 4.02 3.60 5.70
N GLY A 30 3.24 2.59 6.10
CA GLY A 30 1.85 2.76 6.51
C GLY A 30 0.90 3.03 5.35
N GLN A 31 1.34 2.81 4.10
CA GLN A 31 0.48 2.86 2.93
C GLN A 31 -0.56 1.74 2.97
N GLU A 32 -1.74 2.01 2.45
CA GLU A 32 -2.77 1.00 2.23
C GLU A 32 -2.51 0.30 0.90
N SER A 33 -2.93 -0.95 0.80
CA SER A 33 -2.87 -1.68 -0.46
C SER A 33 -4.02 -2.67 -0.60
N VAL A 34 -4.46 -2.87 -1.83
CA VAL A 34 -5.49 -3.87 -2.14
C VAL A 34 -5.30 -4.39 -3.56
N GLN A 35 -5.50 -5.69 -3.74
CA GLN A 35 -5.50 -6.33 -5.06
C GLN A 35 -6.86 -6.10 -5.75
N VAL A 36 -6.85 -5.59 -6.99
CA VAL A 36 -8.00 -5.53 -7.92
C VAL A 36 -7.59 -6.22 -9.21
N ASN A 37 -8.22 -7.36 -9.54
CA ASN A 37 -7.85 -8.16 -10.71
C ASN A 37 -6.31 -8.41 -10.72
N ASP A 38 -5.64 -8.07 -11.83
CA ASP A 38 -4.20 -8.22 -12.02
C ASP A 38 -3.41 -6.97 -11.60
N ARG A 39 -3.91 -6.21 -10.63
CA ARG A 39 -3.24 -5.01 -10.11
C ARG A 39 -3.25 -5.01 -8.59
N ILE A 40 -2.16 -4.55 -7.99
CA ILE A 40 -2.17 -4.14 -6.58
C ILE A 40 -2.12 -2.63 -6.55
N TYR A 41 -3.20 -2.03 -6.06
CA TYR A 41 -3.26 -0.60 -5.80
C TYR A 41 -2.56 -0.29 -4.48
N TYR A 42 -1.82 0.81 -4.45
CA TYR A 42 -1.20 1.40 -3.27
C TYR A 42 -1.74 2.82 -3.10
N MET A 43 -2.06 3.17 -1.86
CA MET A 43 -2.66 4.45 -1.51
C MET A 43 -1.91 5.03 -0.32
N GLY A 44 -1.63 6.33 -0.39
CA GLY A 44 -1.05 7.08 0.72
C GLY A 44 0.28 6.56 1.24
N GLY A 45 0.36 6.46 2.56
CA GLY A 45 1.57 6.21 3.34
C GLY A 45 2.29 7.50 3.75
N SER A 46 3.15 7.36 4.76
CA SER A 46 4.03 8.41 5.22
C SER A 46 5.42 8.29 4.62
N ARG A 47 5.93 9.43 4.16
CA ARG A 47 7.33 9.61 3.74
C ARG A 47 8.04 10.40 4.83
N LEU A 48 9.23 9.98 5.22
CA LEU A 48 9.93 10.69 6.27
C LEU A 48 10.64 11.94 5.73
N ILE A 49 10.42 13.08 6.38
CA ILE A 49 11.19 14.31 6.19
C ILE A 49 12.31 14.34 7.24
N SER A 50 13.51 13.94 6.83
CA SER A 50 14.69 13.78 7.69
C SER A 50 15.10 15.04 8.44
N SER A 51 14.95 16.23 7.84
CA SER A 51 15.32 17.51 8.46
C SER A 51 14.41 17.94 9.61
N LEU A 52 13.16 17.43 9.66
CA LEU A 52 12.15 17.85 10.62
C LEU A 52 11.74 16.75 11.62
N LYS A 53 12.26 15.52 11.46
CA LYS A 53 11.78 14.32 12.18
C LYS A 53 10.25 14.16 12.10
N ARG A 54 9.68 14.44 10.93
CA ARG A 54 8.22 14.43 10.68
C ARG A 54 7.87 13.58 9.47
N TYR A 55 6.62 13.16 9.41
CA TYR A 55 6.07 12.39 8.30
C TYR A 55 5.28 13.32 7.36
N ASN A 56 5.56 13.25 6.06
CA ASN A 56 4.71 13.80 5.02
C ASN A 56 3.73 12.71 4.58
N LEU A 57 2.44 12.94 4.76
CA LEU A 57 1.43 12.02 4.25
C LEU A 57 1.31 12.18 2.74
N SER A 58 1.18 11.06 2.05
CA SER A 58 0.94 11.04 0.62
C SER A 58 -0.56 10.95 0.34
N ASP A 59 -1.00 11.63 -0.71
CA ASP A 59 -2.32 11.52 -1.34
C ASP A 59 -2.27 10.74 -2.66
N GLU A 60 -1.16 10.04 -2.93
CA GLU A 60 -0.98 9.32 -4.17
C GLU A 60 -1.81 8.05 -4.22
N VAL A 61 -2.22 7.70 -5.45
CA VAL A 61 -2.83 6.43 -5.81
C VAL A 61 -2.09 5.93 -7.04
N PHE A 62 -1.52 4.75 -6.95
CA PHE A 62 -0.83 4.10 -8.06
C PHE A 62 -1.00 2.59 -7.94
N TYR A 63 -0.65 1.84 -8.98
CA TYR A 63 -0.73 0.38 -8.92
C TYR A 63 0.49 -0.31 -9.52
N LEU A 64 0.78 -1.52 -9.04
CA LEU A 64 1.70 -2.47 -9.65
C LEU A 64 0.90 -3.38 -10.59
N ASP A 65 1.28 -3.44 -11.86
CA ASP A 65 0.65 -4.30 -12.86
C ASP A 65 1.23 -5.73 -12.81
N LEU A 66 0.36 -6.72 -12.64
CA LEU A 66 0.71 -8.14 -12.53
C LEU A 66 0.27 -8.96 -13.77
N SER A 67 -0.23 -8.30 -14.82
CA SER A 67 -0.69 -8.97 -16.05
C SER A 67 0.45 -9.60 -16.86
N SER A 68 1.70 -9.23 -16.59
CA SER A 68 2.87 -9.71 -17.32
C SER A 68 4.06 -9.98 -16.40
N LEU A 69 5.03 -10.73 -16.93
CA LEU A 69 6.29 -11.00 -16.25
C LEU A 69 7.08 -9.70 -16.02
N PHE A 70 7.65 -9.53 -14.83
CA PHE A 70 8.55 -8.41 -14.54
C PHE A 70 9.66 -8.79 -13.56
N ASN A 71 10.75 -8.03 -13.59
CA ASN A 71 11.83 -8.14 -12.63
C ASN A 71 11.68 -7.07 -11.55
N ILE A 72 11.92 -7.41 -10.27
CA ILE A 72 11.80 -6.46 -9.14
C ILE A 72 12.77 -5.27 -9.23
N ALA A 73 13.82 -5.38 -10.05
CA ALA A 73 14.70 -4.27 -10.33
C ALA A 73 14.02 -3.19 -11.17
N ASN A 74 12.92 -3.47 -11.88
CA ASN A 74 12.10 -2.54 -12.66
C ASN A 74 10.60 -2.93 -12.56
N PRO A 75 9.94 -2.74 -11.41
CA PRO A 75 8.53 -3.11 -11.26
C PRO A 75 7.63 -2.22 -12.14
N PRO A 76 6.59 -2.78 -12.79
CA PRO A 76 5.69 -2.04 -13.68
C PRO A 76 4.65 -1.23 -12.88
N PHE A 77 5.11 -0.18 -12.21
CA PHE A 77 4.23 0.78 -11.54
C PHE A 77 3.56 1.71 -12.55
N THR A 78 2.30 2.03 -12.32
CA THR A 78 1.54 3.03 -13.08
C THR A 78 0.84 3.99 -12.12
N ASP A 79 0.99 5.28 -12.37
CA ASP A 79 0.26 6.39 -11.75
C ASP A 79 -0.31 7.25 -12.88
N ASP A 80 -1.59 7.56 -12.82
CA ASP A 80 -2.22 8.43 -13.81
C ASP A 80 -1.99 9.93 -13.51
N GLY A 81 -1.40 10.25 -12.36
CA GLY A 81 -1.06 11.61 -11.93
C GLY A 81 -2.25 12.48 -11.55
N THR A 82 -3.47 12.06 -11.88
CA THR A 82 -4.70 12.85 -11.74
C THR A 82 -5.60 12.35 -10.62
N SER A 83 -5.47 11.08 -10.24
CA SER A 83 -6.37 10.39 -9.30
C SER A 83 -5.94 10.51 -7.84
N ARG A 84 -5.55 11.72 -7.43
CA ARG A 84 -5.09 12.00 -6.07
C ARG A 84 -6.22 11.87 -5.05
N MET A 85 -5.88 11.35 -3.88
CA MET A 85 -6.78 11.29 -2.73
C MET A 85 -7.17 12.69 -2.28
N LEU A 86 -8.37 12.82 -1.73
CA LEU A 86 -8.84 14.09 -1.16
C LEU A 86 -8.02 14.55 0.05
N TYR A 87 -7.40 13.60 0.75
CA TYR A 87 -6.59 13.81 1.94
C TYR A 87 -5.40 12.86 1.86
N GLY A 88 -4.23 13.32 2.32
CA GLY A 88 -3.11 12.42 2.58
C GLY A 88 -3.50 11.42 3.67
N ASN A 89 -3.14 10.15 3.47
CA ASN A 89 -3.55 9.06 4.37
C ASN A 89 -2.39 8.16 4.78
N GLU A 90 -2.45 7.60 5.99
CA GLU A 90 -1.64 6.46 6.38
C GLU A 90 -2.37 5.62 7.44
N LYS A 91 -1.93 4.37 7.60
CA LYS A 91 -2.36 3.45 8.65
C LYS A 91 -3.89 3.24 8.65
N GLY A 92 -4.53 3.41 7.50
CA GLY A 92 -5.89 2.99 7.21
C GLY A 92 -5.90 1.54 6.72
N THR A 93 -6.98 1.16 6.04
CA THR A 93 -7.08 -0.12 5.33
C THR A 93 -7.83 0.08 4.02
N ALA A 94 -7.38 -0.55 2.95
CA ALA A 94 -8.08 -0.59 1.67
C ALA A 94 -8.72 -1.97 1.47
N VAL A 95 -10.01 -2.02 1.13
CA VAL A 95 -10.75 -3.26 0.85
C VAL A 95 -11.61 -3.12 -0.40
N LEU A 96 -11.93 -4.23 -1.07
CA LEU A 96 -12.81 -4.23 -2.24
C LEU A 96 -14.27 -4.38 -1.87
N GLY A 97 -15.07 -3.38 -2.21
CA GLY A 97 -16.51 -3.36 -1.95
C GLY A 97 -17.33 -2.99 -3.18
N GLY A 98 -18.61 -2.72 -2.94
CA GLY A 98 -19.57 -2.39 -3.98
C GLY A 98 -20.07 -3.63 -4.71
N SER A 99 -21.13 -3.46 -5.51
CA SER A 99 -21.82 -4.57 -6.19
C SER A 99 -20.96 -5.31 -7.21
N SER A 100 -20.02 -4.61 -7.84
CA SER A 100 -19.06 -5.17 -8.79
C SER A 100 -17.78 -5.68 -8.13
N ARG A 101 -17.59 -5.45 -6.81
CA ARG A 101 -16.34 -5.75 -6.08
C ARG A 101 -15.08 -5.21 -6.77
N SER A 102 -15.21 -4.06 -7.42
CA SER A 102 -14.13 -3.39 -8.14
C SER A 102 -13.78 -2.03 -7.53
N ASP A 103 -14.58 -1.55 -6.59
CA ASP A 103 -14.37 -0.26 -5.94
C ASP A 103 -13.52 -0.46 -4.69
N ILE A 104 -12.57 0.44 -4.48
CA ILE A 104 -11.69 0.41 -3.32
C ILE A 104 -12.27 1.30 -2.24
N TYR A 105 -12.57 0.71 -1.09
CA TYR A 105 -13.02 1.40 0.11
C TYR A 105 -11.81 1.63 1.00
N LEU A 106 -11.42 2.89 1.15
CA LEU A 106 -10.38 3.34 2.06
C LEU A 106 -11.01 3.63 3.43
N VAL A 107 -10.63 2.87 4.44
CA VAL A 107 -11.24 2.84 5.77
C VAL A 107 -10.28 3.42 6.81
N GLY A 108 -10.71 4.50 7.48
CA GLY A 108 -10.00 5.12 8.59
C GLY A 108 -8.63 5.69 8.22
N GLY A 109 -7.68 5.55 9.14
CA GLY A 109 -6.31 6.06 9.01
C GLY A 109 -6.14 7.49 9.50
N THR A 110 -4.89 7.95 9.52
CA THR A 110 -4.59 9.37 9.73
C THR A 110 -4.93 10.12 8.46
N GLN A 111 -5.81 11.11 8.52
CA GLN A 111 -6.27 11.84 7.33
C GLN A 111 -5.95 13.33 7.47
N VAL A 112 -5.22 13.88 6.51
CA VAL A 112 -4.74 15.26 6.55
C VAL A 112 -4.98 15.94 5.21
N ASN A 113 -5.53 17.16 5.23
CA ASN A 113 -5.66 17.98 4.05
C ASN A 113 -4.30 18.64 3.79
N LEU A 114 -3.67 18.21 2.71
CA LEU A 114 -2.35 18.69 2.32
C LEU A 114 -2.37 20.16 1.86
N SER A 115 -3.52 20.72 1.49
CA SER A 115 -3.63 22.12 1.06
C SER A 115 -3.71 23.11 2.22
N THR A 116 -4.10 22.67 3.41
CA THR A 116 -4.28 23.54 4.59
C THR A 116 -3.25 23.29 5.68
N ILE A 117 -2.35 22.31 5.50
CA ILE A 117 -1.39 21.98 6.53
C ILE A 117 -0.32 23.06 6.66
N ASN A 118 -0.26 23.69 7.83
CA ASN A 118 0.86 24.53 8.22
C ASN A 118 1.80 23.73 9.10
N TRP A 119 2.95 23.33 8.55
CA TRP A 119 3.96 22.56 9.29
C TRP A 119 4.75 23.41 10.30
N ASN A 120 4.57 24.74 10.37
CA ASN A 120 5.35 25.62 11.25
C ASN A 120 4.78 25.83 12.66
N VAL A 121 3.83 25.02 13.14
CA VAL A 121 3.27 25.24 14.48
C VAL A 121 4.21 24.64 15.55
N THR A 122 4.94 25.51 16.23
CA THR A 122 5.63 25.25 17.51
C THR A 122 4.65 25.16 18.69
N ASN A 123 3.38 25.55 18.48
CA ASN A 123 2.27 25.37 19.40
C ASN A 123 1.44 24.12 19.04
N GLN A 124 0.93 23.44 20.06
CA GLN A 124 0.24 22.16 20.04
C GLN A 124 -1.13 22.12 19.29
N THR A 125 -1.36 23.02 18.34
CA THR A 125 -2.60 23.12 17.57
C THR A 125 -2.29 23.02 16.08
N ILE A 126 -1.93 21.80 15.64
CA ILE A 126 -2.07 21.46 14.23
C ILE A 126 -3.58 21.38 13.98
N ASN A 127 -4.07 22.25 13.11
CA ASN A 127 -5.44 22.17 12.63
C ASN A 127 -5.49 20.96 11.68
N TRP A 128 -5.56 19.75 12.24
CA TRP A 128 -5.74 18.50 11.50
C TRP A 128 -7.09 18.57 10.79
N SER A 129 -7.09 19.22 9.64
CA SER A 129 -8.23 19.40 8.73
C SER A 129 -8.94 18.06 8.57
N VAL A 130 -10.06 17.95 9.26
CA VAL A 130 -10.65 16.67 9.65
C VAL A 130 -11.45 16.15 8.47
N ALA A 131 -10.95 15.12 7.79
CA ALA A 131 -11.62 14.48 6.67
C ALA A 131 -12.99 13.91 7.05
N ASP A 132 -14.12 14.55 6.74
CA ASP A 132 -15.46 14.33 7.37
C ASP A 132 -16.02 12.89 7.43
N GLN A 133 -15.42 11.94 6.73
CA GLN A 133 -15.92 10.57 6.59
C GLN A 133 -14.90 9.54 7.02
N PHE A 134 -15.39 8.46 7.65
CA PHE A 134 -14.57 7.32 8.02
C PHE A 134 -14.21 6.43 6.81
N ILE A 135 -15.00 6.48 5.74
CA ILE A 135 -14.76 5.73 4.50
C ILE A 135 -14.75 6.68 3.30
N TYR A 136 -13.73 6.54 2.45
CA TYR A 136 -13.67 7.11 1.10
C TYR A 136 -13.72 5.99 0.05
N ILE A 137 -14.29 6.26 -1.12
CA ILE A 137 -14.43 5.25 -2.18
C ILE A 137 -13.67 5.72 -3.41
N TYR A 138 -12.74 4.89 -3.87
CA TYR A 138 -12.07 5.06 -5.15
C TYR A 138 -12.69 4.12 -6.18
N LYS A 139 -13.29 4.73 -7.22
CA LYS A 139 -13.82 4.02 -8.38
C LYS A 139 -12.66 3.69 -9.32
N THR A 140 -12.34 2.42 -9.51
CA THR A 140 -11.26 1.97 -10.42
C THR A 140 -11.60 2.20 -11.90
N VAL A 141 -12.87 2.45 -12.20
CA VAL A 141 -13.34 2.97 -13.48
C VAL A 141 -14.38 4.05 -13.15
N PRO A 142 -14.14 5.34 -13.45
CA PRO A 142 -13.09 5.89 -14.33
C PRO A 142 -11.84 6.45 -13.61
N ASN A 143 -11.39 5.85 -12.50
CA ASN A 143 -10.31 6.38 -11.63
C ASN A 143 -10.71 7.69 -10.93
N THR A 144 -11.72 7.63 -10.07
CA THR A 144 -12.23 8.83 -9.38
C THR A 144 -12.54 8.58 -7.92
N TRP A 145 -12.21 9.55 -7.06
CA TRP A 145 -12.60 9.55 -5.67
C TRP A 145 -14.03 10.05 -5.49
N THR A 146 -14.76 9.35 -4.64
CA THR A 146 -16.13 9.69 -4.25
C THR A 146 -16.26 9.59 -2.74
N LYS A 147 -17.04 10.52 -2.18
CA LYS A 147 -17.47 10.48 -0.78
C LYS A 147 -18.77 9.68 -0.69
N LEU A 148 -19.04 9.11 0.48
CA LEU A 148 -20.34 8.55 0.84
C LEU A 148 -21.35 9.69 1.07
N GLN A 149 -22.00 10.21 0.01
CA GLN A 149 -22.76 11.47 0.12
C GLN A 149 -24.27 11.33 0.26
N GLN A 150 -24.86 10.15 0.02
CA GLN A 150 -26.32 10.00 0.13
C GLN A 150 -26.76 8.57 0.43
N GLY A 151 -27.81 8.42 1.25
CA GLY A 151 -28.46 7.14 1.53
C GLY A 151 -27.78 6.27 2.60
N VAL A 152 -26.67 6.72 3.19
CA VAL A 152 -25.99 5.97 4.26
C VAL A 152 -26.87 5.90 5.50
N LYS A 153 -27.09 4.68 6.01
CA LYS A 153 -27.87 4.43 7.22
C LYS A 153 -26.94 4.09 8.39
N GLY A 154 -27.41 4.34 9.61
CA GLY A 154 -26.67 4.04 10.84
C GLY A 154 -25.56 5.05 11.15
N THR A 155 -24.76 4.74 12.18
CA THR A 155 -23.74 5.64 12.71
C THR A 155 -22.34 5.09 12.45
N GLN A 156 -21.50 5.87 11.76
CA GLN A 156 -20.10 5.52 11.53
C GLN A 156 -19.28 5.55 12.84
N PRO A 157 -18.14 4.82 12.91
CA PRO A 157 -17.22 4.92 14.03
C PRO A 157 -16.64 6.33 14.18
N SER A 158 -16.17 6.64 15.39
CA SER A 158 -15.32 7.83 15.59
C SER A 158 -14.01 7.66 14.81
N ARG A 159 -13.41 8.79 14.42
CA ARG A 159 -12.10 8.82 13.75
C ARG A 159 -11.05 8.05 14.53
N ARG A 160 -10.27 7.27 13.79
CA ARG A 160 -9.19 6.43 14.32
C ARG A 160 -8.38 5.85 13.18
N ARG A 161 -7.19 5.39 13.53
CA ARG A 161 -6.27 4.70 12.64
C ARG A 161 -5.90 3.33 13.19
N SER A 162 -5.19 2.55 12.38
CA SER A 162 -4.65 1.25 12.76
C SER A 162 -5.75 0.29 13.25
N THR A 163 -6.91 0.36 12.59
CA THR A 163 -8.03 -0.56 12.79
C THR A 163 -7.69 -1.92 12.19
N SER A 164 -8.25 -2.96 12.76
CA SER A 164 -8.17 -4.30 12.19
C SER A 164 -9.41 -4.51 11.31
N THR A 165 -9.24 -4.42 10.00
CA THR A 165 -10.35 -4.37 9.04
C THR A 165 -10.25 -5.47 7.99
N VAL A 166 -11.37 -6.14 7.72
CA VAL A 166 -11.51 -7.17 6.67
C VAL A 166 -12.83 -6.99 5.95
N ILE A 167 -12.96 -7.55 4.74
CA ILE A 167 -14.22 -7.60 4.00
C ILE A 167 -14.60 -9.04 3.68
N LYS A 168 -15.87 -9.39 3.88
CA LYS A 168 -16.44 -10.65 3.42
C LYS A 168 -16.73 -10.61 1.92
N PRO A 169 -16.77 -11.78 1.24
CA PRO A 169 -17.13 -11.86 -0.17
C PRO A 169 -18.49 -11.27 -0.56
N ASN A 170 -19.43 -11.16 0.40
CA ASN A 170 -20.75 -10.56 0.23
C ASN A 170 -20.74 -9.01 0.28
N GLY A 171 -19.58 -8.38 0.49
CA GLY A 171 -19.46 -6.93 0.57
C GLY A 171 -19.63 -6.34 1.97
N THR A 172 -19.72 -7.15 3.03
CA THR A 172 -19.74 -6.65 4.43
C THR A 172 -18.31 -6.42 4.94
N ILE A 173 -17.97 -5.18 5.27
CA ILE A 173 -16.73 -4.81 5.94
C ILE A 173 -16.89 -5.00 7.45
N TYR A 174 -15.95 -5.66 8.12
CA TYR A 174 -15.84 -5.67 9.58
C TYR A 174 -14.65 -4.80 10.00
N ILE A 175 -14.88 -3.90 10.96
CA ILE A 175 -13.90 -2.92 11.45
C ILE A 175 -13.81 -3.05 12.96
N PHE A 176 -12.64 -3.44 13.46
CA PHE A 176 -12.41 -3.63 14.88
C PHE A 176 -11.32 -2.72 15.43
N GLY A 177 -11.60 -2.14 16.61
CA GLY A 177 -10.62 -1.42 17.42
C GLY A 177 -10.05 -0.16 16.76
N GLY A 178 -8.73 -0.01 16.82
CA GLY A 178 -8.00 1.17 16.36
C GLY A 178 -7.69 2.15 17.49
N ARG A 179 -7.03 3.26 17.15
CA ARG A 179 -6.63 4.29 18.14
C ARG A 179 -6.77 5.71 17.63
N VAL A 180 -6.85 6.63 18.58
CA VAL A 180 -6.78 8.08 18.38
C VAL A 180 -5.79 8.70 19.37
N GLU A 181 -5.01 9.68 18.92
CA GLU A 181 -4.09 10.45 19.74
C GLU A 181 -3.88 11.85 19.15
N LEU A 182 -2.79 12.53 19.51
CA LEU A 182 -2.54 13.93 19.13
C LEU A 182 -2.52 14.14 17.62
N ASP A 183 -2.08 13.15 16.84
CA ASP A 183 -2.05 13.18 15.36
C ASP A 183 -3.44 13.15 14.71
N MET A 184 -4.48 12.87 15.50
CA MET A 184 -5.88 12.79 15.10
C MET A 184 -6.76 13.76 15.90
N GLY A 185 -6.15 14.73 16.59
CA GLY A 185 -6.83 15.78 17.34
C GLY A 185 -7.37 15.37 18.72
N SER A 186 -6.92 14.24 19.28
CA SER A 186 -7.29 13.81 20.64
C SER A 186 -6.14 14.10 21.60
N PRO A 187 -6.35 14.87 22.70
CA PRO A 187 -5.30 15.15 23.69
C PRO A 187 -4.92 13.92 24.52
N THR A 188 -5.71 12.85 24.45
CA THR A 188 -5.53 11.63 25.22
C THR A 188 -5.51 10.42 24.29
N LEU A 189 -4.48 9.59 24.44
CA LEU A 189 -4.38 8.31 23.72
C LEU A 189 -5.53 7.40 24.15
N ARG A 190 -6.34 6.99 23.17
CA ARG A 190 -7.45 6.07 23.37
C ARG A 190 -7.42 4.98 22.31
N LEU A 191 -7.41 3.74 22.76
CA LEU A 191 -7.69 2.57 21.93
C LEU A 191 -9.18 2.21 22.06
N TYR A 192 -9.68 1.46 21.09
CA TYR A 192 -11.07 1.01 21.06
C TYR A 192 -11.16 -0.51 20.98
N ASN A 193 -12.29 -1.08 21.42
CA ASN A 193 -12.66 -2.49 21.26
C ASN A 193 -14.11 -2.65 20.74
N ASP A 194 -14.64 -1.62 20.12
CA ASP A 194 -15.91 -1.71 19.39
C ASP A 194 -15.69 -2.46 18.06
N LEU A 195 -16.75 -3.14 17.62
CA LEU A 195 -16.82 -3.83 16.34
C LEU A 195 -17.95 -3.21 15.53
N TYR A 196 -17.63 -2.75 14.33
CA TYR A 196 -18.59 -2.24 13.38
C TYR A 196 -18.64 -3.14 12.15
N GLU A 197 -19.82 -3.26 11.58
CA GLU A 197 -20.01 -3.73 10.22
C GLU A 197 -20.50 -2.59 9.32
N PHE A 198 -20.04 -2.62 8.06
CA PHE A 198 -20.54 -1.75 7.01
C PHE A 198 -20.90 -2.57 5.78
N ASP A 199 -22.17 -2.53 5.40
CA ASP A 199 -22.64 -3.15 4.17
C ASP A 199 -22.37 -2.22 2.99
N THR A 200 -21.49 -2.64 2.06
CA THR A 200 -21.11 -1.82 0.90
C THR A 200 -22.17 -1.77 -0.20
N ILE A 201 -23.20 -2.62 -0.13
CA ILE A 201 -24.33 -2.67 -1.07
C ILE A 201 -25.49 -1.82 -0.56
N LEU A 202 -25.89 -2.05 0.69
CA LEU A 202 -26.99 -1.31 1.33
C LEU A 202 -26.55 0.05 1.87
N LEU A 203 -25.24 0.31 1.92
CA LEU A 203 -24.62 1.50 2.49
C LEU A 203 -25.09 1.74 3.93
N SER A 204 -24.99 0.72 4.77
CA SER A 204 -25.48 0.79 6.15
C SER A 204 -24.42 0.38 7.16
N TRP A 205 -24.26 1.22 8.18
CA TRP A 205 -23.49 0.95 9.38
C TRP A 205 -24.33 0.20 10.42
N ASN A 206 -23.72 -0.76 11.07
CA ASN A 206 -24.24 -1.37 12.29
C ASN A 206 -23.10 -1.61 13.28
N GLN A 207 -23.36 -1.35 14.56
CA GLN A 207 -22.41 -1.63 15.63
C GLN A 207 -22.76 -2.97 16.25
N ILE A 208 -21.82 -3.90 16.25
CA ILE A 208 -22.01 -5.24 16.80
C ILE A 208 -21.61 -5.23 18.26
N THR A 209 -22.56 -5.61 19.13
CA THR A 209 -22.28 -5.94 20.53
C THR A 209 -22.17 -7.46 20.63
N ALA A 210 -20.96 -7.96 20.90
CA ALA A 210 -20.67 -9.37 21.01
C ALA A 210 -20.09 -9.70 22.39
N PRO A 211 -20.43 -10.86 22.98
CA PRO A 211 -19.85 -11.29 24.24
C PRO A 211 -18.35 -11.58 24.08
N ASN A 212 -17.62 -11.48 25.19
CA ASN A 212 -16.18 -11.78 25.30
C ASN A 212 -15.28 -10.91 24.42
N ALA A 213 -15.74 -9.71 24.03
CA ALA A 213 -14.92 -8.78 23.28
C ALA A 213 -13.58 -8.51 24.00
N PRO A 214 -12.45 -8.52 23.29
CA PRO A 214 -11.17 -8.34 23.93
C PRO A 214 -10.98 -6.90 24.44
N SER A 215 -9.91 -6.68 25.18
CA SER A 215 -9.48 -5.34 25.61
C SER A 215 -9.25 -4.41 24.41
N PRO A 216 -9.41 -3.08 24.61
CA PRO A 216 -9.13 -2.07 23.59
C PRO A 216 -7.79 -2.30 22.92
N ARG A 217 -7.78 -2.39 21.58
CA ARG A 217 -6.57 -2.74 20.83
C ARG A 217 -6.45 -2.03 19.49
N SER A 218 -5.23 -1.93 18.99
CA SER A 218 -4.90 -1.35 17.68
C SER A 218 -3.65 -2.01 17.10
N HIS A 219 -3.39 -1.80 15.81
CA HIS A 219 -2.25 -2.38 15.05
C HIS A 219 -2.22 -3.91 14.98
N SER A 220 -3.27 -4.59 15.44
CA SER A 220 -3.41 -6.02 15.18
C SER A 220 -3.72 -6.23 13.70
N THR A 221 -3.11 -7.23 13.09
CA THR A 221 -3.53 -7.67 11.74
C THR A 221 -4.85 -8.41 11.84
N ALA A 222 -5.71 -8.30 10.83
CA ALA A 222 -6.92 -9.11 10.71
C ALA A 222 -6.85 -9.97 9.45
N THR A 223 -7.30 -11.22 9.57
CA THR A 223 -7.37 -12.16 8.44
C THR A 223 -8.71 -12.88 8.49
N LEU A 224 -9.52 -12.72 7.43
CA LEU A 224 -10.80 -13.43 7.28
C LEU A 224 -10.54 -14.83 6.72
N LEU A 225 -11.06 -15.84 7.39
CA LEU A 225 -11.03 -17.23 6.95
C LEU A 225 -12.27 -17.62 6.14
N PRO A 226 -12.20 -18.64 5.27
CA PRO A 226 -13.35 -19.11 4.49
C PRO A 226 -14.55 -19.56 5.32
N ASN A 227 -14.32 -20.01 6.55
CA ASN A 227 -15.38 -20.43 7.49
C ASN A 227 -16.10 -19.26 8.18
N GLY A 228 -15.75 -18.00 7.85
CA GLY A 228 -16.35 -16.81 8.45
C GLY A 228 -15.73 -16.37 9.77
N LYS A 229 -14.64 -16.99 10.22
CA LYS A 229 -13.88 -16.50 11.39
C LYS A 229 -12.88 -15.42 10.97
N ILE A 230 -12.74 -14.39 11.80
CA ILE A 230 -11.71 -13.37 11.64
C ILE A 230 -10.67 -13.60 12.72
N ILE A 231 -9.43 -13.83 12.31
CA ILE A 231 -8.28 -13.99 13.19
C ILE A 231 -7.59 -12.63 13.36
N TYR A 232 -7.32 -12.24 14.61
CA TYR A 232 -6.57 -11.04 14.96
C TYR A 232 -5.26 -11.39 15.67
N ILE A 233 -4.13 -10.83 15.20
CA ILE A 233 -2.79 -11.21 15.66
C ILE A 233 -1.93 -9.98 15.98
N GLY A 234 -1.29 -10.01 17.15
CA GLY A 234 -0.34 -8.99 17.58
C GLY A 234 -1.01 -7.65 17.86
N GLY A 235 -0.25 -6.56 17.71
CA GLY A 235 -0.73 -5.22 18.01
C GLY A 235 -0.44 -4.80 19.44
N VAL A 236 -1.18 -3.79 19.91
CA VAL A 236 -1.11 -3.28 21.28
C VAL A 236 -2.49 -3.21 21.91
N SER A 237 -2.55 -3.41 23.22
CA SER A 237 -3.74 -3.21 24.05
C SER A 237 -3.59 -2.02 24.99
N GLN A 238 -4.71 -1.54 25.53
CA GLN A 238 -4.75 -0.49 26.54
C GLN A 238 -5.76 -0.85 27.63
N ASP A 239 -5.32 -0.82 28.89
CA ASP A 239 -6.17 -1.18 30.03
C ASP A 239 -7.17 -0.08 30.39
N ALA A 240 -6.74 1.19 30.30
CA ALA A 240 -7.60 2.35 30.51
C ALA A 240 -7.18 3.53 29.63
N VAL A 241 -8.14 4.38 29.27
CA VAL A 241 -7.90 5.58 28.44
C VAL A 241 -6.82 6.46 29.08
N GLY A 242 -5.83 6.87 28.28
CA GLY A 242 -4.68 7.65 28.74
C GLY A 242 -3.50 6.85 29.27
N ASN A 243 -3.66 5.55 29.53
CA ASN A 243 -2.53 4.69 29.94
C ASN A 243 -1.59 4.41 28.77
N GLN A 244 -0.35 4.05 29.11
CA GLN A 244 0.59 3.43 28.18
C GLN A 244 0.00 2.12 27.63
N THR A 245 0.37 1.77 26.41
CA THR A 245 -0.11 0.56 25.75
C THR A 245 0.84 -0.61 26.00
N ASN A 246 0.30 -1.82 26.05
CA ASN A 246 1.08 -3.05 26.18
C ASN A 246 1.12 -3.78 24.84
N LEU A 247 2.30 -4.30 24.44
CA LEU A 247 2.37 -5.18 23.27
C LEU A 247 1.63 -6.49 23.55
N ILE A 248 0.82 -6.93 22.60
CA ILE A 248 0.05 -8.18 22.70
C ILE A 248 0.96 -9.36 22.34
N ASN A 249 0.96 -10.40 23.16
CA ASN A 249 1.71 -11.62 22.88
C ASN A 249 1.22 -12.25 21.56
N MET A 250 2.14 -12.60 20.66
CA MET A 250 1.80 -13.19 19.36
C MET A 250 1.09 -14.55 19.48
N THR A 251 1.23 -15.25 20.60
CA THR A 251 0.49 -16.51 20.85
C THR A 251 -0.95 -16.28 21.28
N GLU A 252 -1.32 -15.06 21.70
CA GLU A 252 -2.74 -14.69 21.92
C GLU A 252 -3.40 -14.44 20.57
N ILE A 253 -4.33 -15.33 20.20
CA ILE A 253 -5.10 -15.23 18.97
C ILE A 253 -6.54 -14.89 19.33
N GLN A 254 -6.96 -13.67 19.03
CA GLN A 254 -8.38 -13.32 19.15
C GLN A 254 -9.11 -13.75 17.89
N ILE A 255 -10.29 -14.35 18.07
CA ILE A 255 -11.12 -14.83 16.97
C ILE A 255 -12.51 -14.23 17.14
N PHE A 256 -13.01 -13.59 16.09
CA PHE A 256 -14.41 -13.23 15.98
C PHE A 256 -15.10 -14.16 14.99
N ASP A 257 -16.09 -14.93 15.45
CA ASP A 257 -16.92 -15.74 14.58
C ASP A 257 -18.10 -14.90 14.07
N THR A 258 -18.11 -14.62 12.78
CA THR A 258 -19.14 -13.77 12.17
C THR A 258 -20.49 -14.47 11.99
N ASN A 259 -20.59 -15.78 12.25
CA ASN A 259 -21.85 -16.53 12.18
C ASN A 259 -22.54 -16.54 13.54
N SER A 260 -21.79 -16.78 14.62
CA SER A 260 -22.32 -16.77 16.00
C SER A 260 -22.24 -15.39 16.67
N LEU A 261 -21.58 -14.42 16.04
CA LEU A 261 -21.35 -13.06 16.56
C LEU A 261 -20.75 -13.08 17.97
N SER A 262 -19.70 -13.88 18.15
CA SER A 262 -19.05 -14.07 19.45
C SER A 262 -17.53 -14.06 19.32
N TRP A 263 -16.88 -13.54 20.35
CA TRP A 263 -15.43 -13.59 20.47
C TRP A 263 -14.97 -14.84 21.23
N SER A 264 -13.81 -15.35 20.84
CA SER A 264 -13.03 -16.31 21.62
C SER A 264 -11.54 -15.95 21.60
N THR A 265 -10.83 -16.31 22.66
CA THR A 265 -9.38 -16.18 22.75
C THR A 265 -8.76 -17.57 22.69
N HIS A 266 -7.86 -17.77 21.75
CA HIS A 266 -7.12 -19.01 21.55
C HIS A 266 -5.64 -18.77 21.85
N THR A 267 -4.95 -19.80 22.32
CA THR A 267 -3.50 -19.75 22.57
C THR A 267 -2.80 -20.63 21.55
N ALA A 268 -2.10 -20.00 20.60
CA ALA A 268 -1.26 -20.73 19.65
C ALA A 268 -0.03 -21.30 20.36
N SER A 269 0.36 -22.51 19.98
CA SER A 269 1.63 -23.10 20.38
C SER A 269 2.76 -22.61 19.49
N SER A 270 3.98 -22.57 20.02
CA SER A 270 5.17 -22.19 19.26
C SER A 270 6.37 -23.01 19.70
N SER A 271 7.19 -23.44 18.73
CA SER A 271 8.50 -24.04 18.96
C SER A 271 9.65 -23.02 18.97
N VAL A 272 9.34 -21.75 18.68
CA VAL A 272 10.30 -20.64 18.63
C VAL A 272 9.86 -19.49 19.53
N LEU A 273 10.81 -18.72 20.07
CA LEU A 273 10.49 -17.49 20.79
C LEU A 273 10.00 -16.45 19.78
N ILE A 274 8.79 -15.94 19.98
CA ILE A 274 8.18 -14.94 19.09
C ILE A 274 8.04 -13.64 19.83
N GLN A 275 8.70 -12.59 19.34
CA GLN A 275 8.54 -11.27 19.92
C GLN A 275 7.19 -10.63 19.52
N PRO A 276 6.49 -10.03 20.49
CA PRO A 276 5.35 -9.13 20.25
C PRO A 276 5.70 -8.00 19.29
N ARG A 277 4.73 -7.58 18.47
CA ARG A 277 4.98 -6.65 17.37
C ARG A 277 3.75 -5.88 16.92
N VAL A 278 4.00 -4.74 16.30
CA VAL A 278 3.04 -3.93 15.53
C VAL A 278 3.57 -3.71 14.12
N GLY A 279 2.72 -3.24 13.21
CA GLY A 279 3.13 -2.86 11.84
C GLY A 279 3.67 -4.04 11.04
N HIS A 280 3.42 -5.27 11.47
CA HIS A 280 3.62 -6.48 10.67
C HIS A 280 2.47 -6.64 9.68
N SER A 281 2.73 -7.36 8.60
CA SER A 281 1.67 -7.82 7.69
C SER A 281 1.32 -9.28 8.02
N ALA A 282 0.09 -9.69 7.73
CA ALA A 282 -0.37 -11.06 7.84
C ALA A 282 -1.25 -11.39 6.64
N VAL A 283 -0.93 -12.46 5.92
CA VAL A 283 -1.66 -12.89 4.72
C VAL A 283 -2.05 -14.36 4.80
N LEU A 284 -3.29 -14.67 4.43
CA LEU A 284 -3.79 -16.05 4.32
C LEU A 284 -3.21 -16.71 3.06
N THR A 285 -2.62 -17.88 3.19
CA THR A 285 -2.13 -18.66 2.05
C THR A 285 -3.29 -19.12 1.16
N SER A 286 -3.02 -19.31 -0.13
CA SER A 286 -4.05 -19.65 -1.13
C SER A 286 -4.75 -21.00 -0.89
N ASP A 287 -4.11 -21.89 -0.12
CA ASP A 287 -4.69 -23.16 0.35
C ASP A 287 -5.57 -23.01 1.62
N ASN A 288 -5.65 -21.81 2.18
CA ASN A 288 -6.38 -21.43 3.39
C ASN A 288 -5.94 -22.15 4.68
N ASN A 289 -4.78 -22.81 4.69
CA ASN A 289 -4.31 -23.59 5.84
C ASN A 289 -3.37 -22.82 6.74
N SER A 290 -2.88 -21.65 6.33
CA SER A 290 -1.83 -20.95 7.07
C SER A 290 -1.86 -19.44 6.87
N ILE A 291 -1.35 -18.71 7.85
CA ILE A 291 -1.14 -17.27 7.77
C ILE A 291 0.36 -17.01 7.79
N ILE A 292 0.88 -16.32 6.78
CA ILE A 292 2.27 -15.86 6.75
C ILE A 292 2.31 -14.47 7.36
N ILE A 293 3.15 -14.30 8.39
CA ILE A 293 3.33 -13.05 9.13
C ILE A 293 4.74 -12.52 8.90
N MET A 294 4.85 -11.25 8.52
CA MET A 294 6.13 -10.66 8.16
C MET A 294 6.42 -9.36 8.91
N GLY A 295 7.67 -9.25 9.35
CA GLY A 295 8.27 -8.03 9.88
C GLY A 295 7.59 -7.53 11.14
N GLY A 296 7.47 -6.22 11.23
CA GLY A 296 6.96 -5.48 12.38
C GLY A 296 8.07 -4.85 13.22
N THR A 297 7.64 -4.20 14.30
CA THR A 297 8.50 -3.50 15.26
C THR A 297 7.95 -3.68 16.68
N SER A 298 8.82 -3.65 17.68
CA SER A 298 8.43 -3.63 19.10
C SER A 298 8.10 -2.23 19.60
N SER A 299 8.41 -1.18 18.83
CA SER A 299 8.09 0.21 19.15
C SER A 299 7.28 0.84 18.01
N TYR A 300 6.13 1.43 18.37
CA TYR A 300 5.27 2.18 17.46
C TYR A 300 5.55 3.68 17.45
N GLN A 301 6.55 4.14 18.21
CA GLN A 301 7.05 5.51 18.17
C GLN A 301 8.11 5.66 17.05
N LEU A 302 8.87 6.75 17.01
CA LEU A 302 9.88 6.98 15.95
C LEU A 302 10.94 5.87 15.87
N ASN A 303 11.16 5.15 16.96
CA ASN A 303 12.22 4.14 17.07
C ASN A 303 11.70 2.81 16.49
N GLN A 304 12.16 2.44 15.30
CA GLN A 304 11.74 1.23 14.58
C GLN A 304 12.70 0.07 14.87
N THR A 305 12.46 -0.63 15.98
CA THR A 305 13.31 -1.75 16.42
C THR A 305 12.91 -3.05 15.73
N THR A 306 13.89 -3.82 15.25
CA THR A 306 13.61 -5.11 14.59
C THR A 306 13.03 -6.11 15.59
N VAL A 307 12.05 -6.89 15.12
CA VAL A 307 11.49 -8.03 15.87
C VAL A 307 11.82 -9.35 15.18
N TYR A 308 12.01 -10.37 15.99
CA TYR A 308 12.35 -11.73 15.58
C TYR A 308 11.28 -12.73 16.04
N PRO A 309 11.02 -13.78 15.24
CA PRO A 309 11.50 -13.99 13.87
C PRO A 309 10.90 -13.00 12.87
N LYS A 310 11.61 -12.71 11.78
CA LYS A 310 11.17 -11.74 10.74
C LYS A 310 10.08 -12.30 9.82
N LEU A 311 10.00 -13.62 9.69
CA LEU A 311 9.00 -14.29 8.87
C LEU A 311 8.51 -15.54 9.60
N LEU A 312 7.20 -15.59 9.82
CA LEU A 312 6.51 -16.61 10.58
C LEU A 312 5.41 -17.24 9.73
N LYS A 313 5.14 -18.52 10.00
CA LYS A 313 3.94 -19.21 9.56
C LYS A 313 3.12 -19.57 10.79
N LEU A 314 1.86 -19.16 10.81
CA LEU A 314 0.85 -19.69 11.72
C LEU A 314 0.04 -20.74 10.97
N ASP A 315 0.22 -22.00 11.34
CA ASP A 315 -0.61 -23.11 10.85
C ASP A 315 -1.97 -23.07 11.57
N ILE A 316 -3.04 -22.97 10.77
CA ILE A 316 -4.44 -22.87 11.24
C ILE A 316 -5.28 -24.07 10.82
N SER A 317 -4.67 -25.14 10.29
CA SER A 317 -5.41 -26.32 9.83
C SER A 317 -6.02 -27.13 10.98
N SER A 318 -5.48 -26.97 12.20
CA SER A 318 -5.95 -27.65 13.41
C SER A 318 -5.62 -26.86 14.66
N GLU A 319 -6.44 -27.02 15.70
CA GLU A 319 -6.17 -26.45 17.03
C GLU A 319 -5.30 -27.40 17.89
N PRO A 320 -4.42 -26.87 18.76
CA PRO A 320 -4.04 -25.46 18.85
C PRO A 320 -3.29 -25.03 17.59
N TYR A 321 -3.53 -23.80 17.11
CA TYR A 321 -2.74 -23.20 16.04
C TYR A 321 -1.24 -23.26 16.36
N LYS A 322 -0.39 -23.39 15.34
CA LYS A 322 1.05 -23.65 15.53
C LYS A 322 1.91 -22.67 14.78
N TYR A 323 2.74 -21.93 15.52
CA TYR A 323 3.76 -21.10 14.92
C TYR A 323 5.00 -21.89 14.54
N SER A 324 5.61 -21.49 13.43
CA SER A 324 6.95 -21.87 13.00
C SER A 324 7.66 -20.70 12.33
N GLU A 325 8.99 -20.66 12.43
CA GLU A 325 9.79 -19.73 11.65
C GLU A 325 9.93 -20.23 10.20
N LEU A 326 9.71 -19.34 9.23
CA LEU A 326 9.97 -19.63 7.83
C LEU A 326 11.40 -19.22 7.48
N LYS A 327 12.12 -20.09 6.77
CA LYS A 327 13.48 -19.84 6.27
C LYS A 327 13.53 -19.98 4.75
N PRO A 328 12.98 -19.01 3.99
CA PRO A 328 13.04 -19.07 2.54
C PRO A 328 14.48 -19.02 2.03
N SER A 329 14.74 -19.73 0.94
CA SER A 329 16.02 -19.63 0.23
C SER A 329 15.98 -18.51 -0.83
N GLY A 330 17.10 -18.22 -1.49
CA GLY A 330 17.21 -17.17 -2.51
C GLY A 330 18.01 -15.95 -2.06
N ILE A 331 18.19 -14.98 -2.97
CA ILE A 331 19.15 -13.86 -2.80
C ILE A 331 18.50 -12.47 -2.69
N ASN A 332 17.16 -12.38 -2.67
CA ASN A 332 16.41 -11.10 -2.68
C ASN A 332 15.46 -10.96 -1.48
N SER A 333 15.87 -11.47 -0.32
CA SER A 333 15.10 -11.24 0.91
C SER A 333 15.05 -9.74 1.23
N PRO A 334 13.90 -9.21 1.68
CA PRO A 334 13.84 -7.83 2.12
C PRO A 334 14.71 -7.58 3.34
N PRO A 335 15.10 -6.30 3.57
CA PRO A 335 15.59 -5.90 4.89
C PRO A 335 14.50 -6.13 5.96
N PRO A 336 14.83 -6.00 7.24
CA PRO A 336 13.81 -5.92 8.29
C PRO A 336 12.86 -4.74 8.01
N LEU A 337 11.55 -5.00 8.01
CA LEU A 337 10.54 -4.00 7.64
C LEU A 337 9.41 -3.94 8.67
N SER A 338 8.90 -2.74 8.93
CA SER A 338 7.62 -2.48 9.59
C SER A 338 6.76 -1.55 8.73
N TYR A 339 5.44 -1.57 8.94
CA TYR A 339 4.47 -0.76 8.19
C TYR A 339 4.62 -0.90 6.65
N HIS A 340 5.08 -2.06 6.18
CA HIS A 340 5.03 -2.44 4.77
C HIS A 340 3.64 -2.99 4.45
N SER A 341 3.31 -3.07 3.17
CA SER A 341 2.15 -3.81 2.71
C SER A 341 2.55 -5.17 2.17
N ALA A 342 1.68 -6.16 2.35
CA ALA A 342 1.82 -7.47 1.73
C ALA A 342 0.47 -7.94 1.19
N ASN A 343 0.46 -8.45 -0.04
CA ASN A 343 -0.73 -8.99 -0.70
C ASN A 343 -0.41 -10.36 -1.27
N ILE A 344 -1.41 -11.23 -1.28
CA ILE A 344 -1.33 -12.49 -2.03
C ILE A 344 -1.85 -12.24 -3.44
N TYR A 345 -1.07 -12.65 -4.43
CA TYR A 345 -1.52 -12.76 -5.80
C TYR A 345 -1.08 -14.10 -6.38
N SER A 346 -2.04 -14.94 -6.74
CA SER A 346 -1.80 -16.35 -7.05
C SER A 346 -1.06 -17.05 -5.90
N ASP A 347 0.19 -17.48 -6.10
CA ASP A 347 1.01 -18.15 -5.09
C ASP A 347 2.21 -17.30 -4.61
N TYR A 348 2.18 -16.01 -4.93
CA TYR A 348 3.17 -15.05 -4.47
C TYR A 348 2.62 -14.25 -3.30
N MET A 349 3.43 -14.12 -2.25
CA MET A 349 3.32 -12.98 -1.33
C MET A 349 4.17 -11.85 -1.89
N ILE A 350 3.50 -10.76 -2.29
CA ILE A 350 4.12 -9.56 -2.85
C ILE A 350 4.18 -8.51 -1.74
N ILE A 351 5.39 -8.15 -1.35
CA ILE A 351 5.66 -7.15 -0.31
C ILE A 351 6.15 -5.88 -0.97
N ALA A 352 5.65 -4.72 -0.53
CA ALA A 352 6.10 -3.44 -1.05
C ALA A 352 6.29 -2.41 0.07
N PHE A 353 7.30 -1.59 -0.12
CA PHE A 353 7.65 -0.46 0.73
C PHE A 353 7.89 -0.86 2.21
N GLY A 354 7.66 0.06 3.14
CA GLY A 354 7.83 -0.11 4.57
C GLY A 354 9.00 0.68 5.15
N ASN A 355 8.94 0.91 6.46
CA ASN A 355 10.03 1.46 7.24
C ASN A 355 11.06 0.36 7.49
N ILE A 356 12.33 0.64 7.23
CA ILE A 356 13.42 -0.29 7.54
C ILE A 356 13.60 -0.27 9.06
N THR A 357 13.59 -1.43 9.71
CA THR A 357 13.87 -1.56 11.15
C THR A 357 15.34 -1.93 11.36
N ASN A 358 15.92 -1.54 12.50
CA ASN A 358 17.26 -1.98 12.88
C ASN A 358 17.40 -2.16 14.41
N ASP A 359 18.47 -2.82 14.83
CA ASP A 359 18.68 -3.25 16.23
C ASP A 359 19.54 -2.28 17.07
N ILE A 360 20.08 -1.21 16.46
CA ILE A 360 21.18 -0.42 17.06
C ILE A 360 20.81 1.06 17.22
N THR A 361 20.21 1.67 16.21
CA THR A 361 19.92 3.11 16.13
C THR A 361 18.52 3.35 15.59
N ASP A 362 17.91 4.50 15.87
CA ASP A 362 16.62 4.80 15.25
C ASP A 362 16.75 4.83 13.73
N SER A 363 16.06 3.91 13.06
CA SER A 363 16.01 3.89 11.60
C SER A 363 15.02 4.94 11.11
N ILE A 364 15.51 5.82 10.24
CA ILE A 364 14.72 6.81 9.52
C ILE A 364 14.54 6.44 8.05
N GLU A 365 14.99 5.25 7.66
CA GLU A 365 14.98 4.82 6.26
C GLU A 365 13.67 4.12 5.89
N THR A 366 13.21 4.39 4.68
CA THR A 366 12.06 3.71 4.06
C THR A 366 12.49 2.97 2.82
N SER A 367 11.89 1.81 2.58
CA SER A 367 12.08 1.04 1.36
C SER A 367 11.15 1.55 0.26
N SER A 368 11.68 1.71 -0.96
CA SER A 368 10.91 1.93 -2.20
C SER A 368 10.72 0.65 -3.02
N LYS A 369 11.15 -0.50 -2.49
CA LYS A 369 11.28 -1.76 -3.26
C LYS A 369 10.05 -2.65 -3.15
N VAL A 370 9.93 -3.54 -4.13
CA VAL A 370 9.02 -4.70 -4.16
C VAL A 370 9.83 -5.98 -3.92
N PHE A 371 9.29 -6.90 -3.15
CA PHE A 371 9.88 -8.21 -2.88
C PHE A 371 8.87 -9.32 -3.15
N LEU A 372 9.36 -10.44 -3.65
CA LEU A 372 8.54 -11.56 -4.09
C LEU A 372 8.93 -12.81 -3.30
N LEU A 373 8.01 -13.32 -2.48
CA LEU A 373 8.12 -14.64 -1.90
C LEU A 373 7.21 -15.60 -2.68
N TYR A 374 7.80 -16.52 -3.43
CA TYR A 374 7.03 -17.60 -4.04
C TYR A 374 6.79 -18.68 -2.99
N ILE A 375 5.52 -18.82 -2.59
CA ILE A 375 5.13 -19.64 -1.42
C ILE A 375 5.38 -21.13 -1.64
N PRO A 376 5.05 -21.75 -2.80
CA PRO A 376 5.19 -23.19 -3.00
C PRO A 376 6.62 -23.71 -2.88
N CYS A 377 7.62 -22.96 -3.37
CA CYS A 377 9.03 -23.33 -3.19
C CYS A 377 9.65 -22.71 -1.92
N LEU A 378 8.94 -21.79 -1.25
CA LEU A 378 9.47 -20.94 -0.19
C LEU A 378 10.80 -20.27 -0.61
N THR A 379 10.74 -19.49 -1.70
CA THR A 379 11.91 -18.82 -2.29
C THR A 379 11.70 -17.32 -2.47
N TRP A 380 12.73 -16.53 -2.16
CA TRP A 380 12.81 -15.12 -2.53
C TRP A 380 13.24 -14.98 -3.99
N GLU A 381 12.38 -14.35 -4.80
CA GLU A 381 12.54 -14.28 -6.24
C GLU A 381 12.91 -12.88 -6.73
N SER A 382 13.67 -12.82 -7.82
CA SER A 382 13.94 -11.55 -8.53
C SER A 382 12.89 -11.24 -9.61
N THR A 383 12.14 -12.25 -10.05
CA THR A 383 11.26 -12.17 -11.22
C THR A 383 9.90 -12.75 -10.87
N PHE A 384 8.86 -11.96 -11.13
CA PHE A 384 7.48 -12.40 -11.05
C PHE A 384 7.11 -13.12 -12.35
N ILE A 385 6.56 -14.33 -12.25
CA ILE A 385 6.16 -15.14 -13.40
C ILE A 385 4.66 -15.46 -13.23
N PRO A 386 3.77 -14.82 -14.03
CA PRO A 386 2.35 -15.14 -14.02
C PRO A 386 2.12 -16.62 -14.34
N GLY A 387 1.21 -17.28 -13.61
CA GLY A 387 0.84 -18.68 -13.87
C GLY A 387 1.91 -19.73 -13.54
N ARG A 388 2.96 -19.36 -12.79
CA ARG A 388 4.01 -20.30 -12.34
C ARG A 388 3.42 -21.51 -11.59
N SER A 389 3.97 -22.71 -11.83
CA SER A 389 3.40 -23.96 -11.30
C SER A 389 4.42 -24.97 -10.75
N ASP A 390 5.71 -24.69 -10.79
CA ASP A 390 6.74 -25.54 -10.17
C ASP A 390 6.63 -25.53 -8.64
N CYS A 391 7.21 -26.57 -8.02
CA CYS A 391 7.09 -26.92 -6.59
C CYS A 391 5.67 -27.23 -6.09
N LYS A 392 4.64 -27.15 -6.95
CA LYS A 392 3.26 -27.53 -6.59
C LYS A 392 3.05 -29.05 -6.56
N SER A 393 4.02 -29.85 -6.99
CA SER A 393 3.95 -31.31 -7.01
C SER A 393 4.26 -31.91 -5.63
N ASN A 394 3.22 -31.99 -4.79
CA ASN A 394 3.02 -33.02 -3.76
C ASN A 394 1.56 -33.05 -3.27
N LEU A 395 0.62 -33.02 -4.21
CA LEU A 395 -0.76 -33.50 -4.00
C LEU A 395 -1.06 -34.55 -5.08
N GLY A 396 -0.47 -35.74 -4.90
CA GLY A 396 -0.80 -36.95 -5.66
C GLY A 396 -0.01 -37.19 -6.94
N GLY A 397 0.72 -38.32 -6.98
CA GLY A 397 1.12 -38.98 -8.22
C GLY A 397 2.61 -38.93 -8.56
N ASN A 398 3.24 -40.11 -8.54
CA ASN A 398 4.60 -40.40 -9.04
C ASN A 398 4.96 -39.61 -10.31
N SER A 399 6.16 -39.02 -10.34
CA SER A 399 6.85 -38.81 -11.60
C SER A 399 8.37 -38.84 -11.47
N ASN A 400 8.96 -39.45 -12.50
CA ASN A 400 10.37 -39.72 -12.77
C ASN A 400 11.25 -38.44 -12.85
N PRO A 401 12.59 -38.57 -12.82
CA PRO A 401 13.49 -37.44 -12.71
C PRO A 401 13.47 -36.55 -13.95
N ILE A 402 13.44 -35.25 -13.68
CA ILE A 402 13.40 -34.14 -14.65
C ILE A 402 14.77 -34.01 -15.32
N GLY A 403 14.80 -34.17 -16.65
CA GLY A 403 15.97 -33.86 -17.45
C GLY A 403 15.60 -33.48 -18.87
N SER A 404 15.26 -32.22 -19.14
CA SER A 404 15.28 -31.62 -20.51
C SER A 404 14.82 -30.15 -20.63
N TYR A 405 15.07 -29.26 -19.66
CA TYR A 405 14.75 -27.81 -19.85
C TYR A 405 15.96 -26.87 -19.85
N LEU A 406 17.19 -27.37 -19.66
CA LEU A 406 18.37 -26.52 -19.50
C LEU A 406 19.19 -26.24 -20.78
N LYS A 407 18.67 -26.49 -22.00
CA LYS A 407 19.45 -26.35 -23.24
C LYS A 407 18.93 -25.35 -24.29
N ILE A 408 17.93 -24.50 -23.97
CA ILE A 408 17.40 -23.50 -24.93
C ILE A 408 17.82 -22.05 -24.60
N ILE A 409 18.63 -21.79 -23.57
CA ILE A 409 18.91 -20.41 -23.13
C ILE A 409 20.20 -19.78 -23.74
N ILE A 410 21.06 -20.54 -24.42
CA ILE A 410 22.34 -19.97 -24.92
C ILE A 410 22.25 -19.46 -26.39
N GLY A 411 21.14 -19.71 -27.10
CA GLY A 411 20.98 -19.31 -28.51
C GLY A 411 20.25 -17.97 -28.77
N PHE A 412 19.47 -17.46 -27.81
CA PHE A 412 18.58 -16.30 -28.04
C PHE A 412 19.16 -14.95 -27.59
N SER A 413 20.25 -14.93 -26.82
CA SER A 413 20.79 -13.71 -26.21
C SER A 413 21.49 -12.77 -27.20
N ILE A 414 21.99 -13.29 -28.32
CA ILE A 414 22.73 -12.49 -29.32
C ILE A 414 21.76 -11.86 -30.32
N ALA A 415 20.70 -12.56 -30.72
CA ALA A 415 19.71 -12.03 -31.66
C ALA A 415 18.86 -10.90 -31.04
N PHE A 416 18.50 -11.02 -29.76
CA PHE A 416 17.71 -10.00 -29.07
C PHE A 416 18.52 -8.71 -28.80
N GLY A 417 19.81 -8.84 -28.50
CA GLY A 417 20.71 -7.69 -28.32
C GLY A 417 20.87 -6.86 -29.60
N VAL A 418 20.97 -7.50 -30.77
CA VAL A 418 21.07 -6.80 -32.06
C VAL A 418 19.77 -6.08 -32.41
N ILE A 419 18.60 -6.69 -32.14
CA ILE A 419 17.29 -6.07 -32.42
C ILE A 419 17.08 -4.82 -31.54
N ILE A 420 17.47 -4.87 -30.26
CA ILE A 420 17.37 -3.72 -29.35
C ILE A 420 18.30 -2.59 -29.80
N ILE A 421 19.54 -2.89 -30.20
CA ILE A 421 20.48 -1.87 -30.68
C ILE A 421 19.99 -1.22 -31.97
N VAL A 422 19.48 -2.00 -32.93
CA VAL A 422 18.90 -1.46 -34.18
C VAL A 422 17.65 -0.63 -33.90
N GLY A 423 16.79 -1.05 -32.97
CA GLY A 423 15.62 -0.29 -32.54
C GLY A 423 15.98 1.04 -31.87
N LEU A 424 17.01 1.06 -31.01
CA LEU A 424 17.51 2.28 -30.38
C LEU A 424 18.12 3.24 -31.40
N ILE A 425 18.92 2.73 -32.36
CA ILE A 425 19.48 3.54 -33.45
C ILE A 425 18.36 4.11 -34.31
N TRP A 426 17.33 3.31 -34.65
CA TRP A 426 16.18 3.78 -35.42
C TRP A 426 15.37 4.86 -34.68
N CYS A 427 15.15 4.70 -33.37
CA CYS A 427 14.51 5.72 -32.53
C CYS A 427 15.30 7.02 -32.50
N ILE A 428 16.63 6.96 -32.39
CA ILE A 428 17.51 8.14 -32.44
C ILE A 428 17.41 8.84 -33.81
N PHE A 429 17.41 8.08 -34.90
CA PHE A 429 17.26 8.62 -36.25
C PHE A 429 15.88 9.23 -36.49
N LYS A 430 14.80 8.58 -36.02
CA LYS A 430 13.43 9.09 -36.12
C LYS A 430 13.26 10.39 -35.30
N ARG A 431 13.84 10.46 -34.10
CA ARG A 431 13.84 11.66 -33.27
C ARG A 431 14.60 12.81 -33.94
N ARG A 432 15.75 12.55 -34.56
CA ARG A 432 16.49 13.55 -35.33
C ARG A 432 15.73 14.03 -36.56
N ARG A 433 15.07 13.12 -37.29
CA ARG A 433 14.25 13.46 -38.46
C ARG A 433 13.05 14.33 -38.09
N ASN A 434 12.34 14.01 -37.01
CA ASN A 434 11.21 14.81 -36.52
C ASN A 434 11.65 16.21 -36.06
N ILE A 435 12.85 16.34 -35.47
CA ILE A 435 13.43 17.63 -35.09
C ILE A 435 13.78 18.45 -36.34
N LEU A 436 14.33 17.82 -37.39
CA LEU A 436 14.65 18.51 -38.65
C LEU A 436 13.41 18.90 -39.46
N GLU A 437 12.37 18.06 -39.47
CA GLU A 437 11.07 18.37 -40.08
C GLU A 437 10.35 19.50 -39.31
N TRP A 438 10.49 19.57 -37.99
CA TRP A 438 10.00 20.68 -37.17
C TRP A 438 10.75 21.99 -37.44
N ILE A 439 12.09 21.95 -37.51
CA ILE A 439 12.92 23.13 -37.86
C ILE A 439 12.57 23.67 -39.26
N ASN A 440 12.36 22.80 -40.24
CA ASN A 440 12.00 23.20 -41.61
C ASN A 440 10.58 23.77 -41.71
N ASN A 441 9.63 23.30 -40.89
CA ASN A 441 8.28 23.87 -40.82
C ASN A 441 8.25 25.22 -40.09
N CYS A 442 9.12 25.44 -39.10
CA CYS A 442 9.28 26.75 -38.46
C CYS A 442 9.87 27.82 -39.40
N HIS A 443 10.73 27.43 -40.36
CA HIS A 443 11.28 28.37 -41.36
C HIS A 443 10.32 28.68 -42.52
N ARG A 444 9.32 27.84 -42.81
CA ARG A 444 8.28 28.15 -43.81
C ARG A 444 7.23 29.14 -43.30
N ASN A 445 6.91 29.13 -42.00
CA ASN A 445 5.88 30.00 -41.41
C ASN A 445 6.39 31.39 -40.99
N SER A 446 7.70 31.67 -41.01
CA SER A 446 8.24 32.99 -40.66
C SER A 446 8.36 33.97 -41.84
N SER A 447 7.91 33.59 -43.04
CA SER A 447 7.98 34.42 -44.25
C SER A 447 6.65 35.01 -44.72
N SER A 448 5.54 34.83 -43.98
CA SER A 448 4.20 35.23 -44.43
C SER A 448 3.41 36.16 -43.49
N SER A 449 4.04 36.92 -42.59
CA SER A 449 3.30 37.95 -41.84
C SER A 449 4.18 39.09 -41.33
N THR A 450 4.28 40.17 -42.12
CA THR A 450 4.66 41.51 -41.62
C THR A 450 4.20 42.60 -42.60
N ILE A 451 2.93 43.01 -42.48
CA ILE A 451 2.38 44.35 -42.79
C ILE A 451 1.10 44.42 -41.92
N GLY A 452 0.81 45.32 -41.00
CA GLY A 452 1.34 46.62 -40.59
C GLY A 452 0.11 47.45 -40.17
N GLN A 453 0.06 48.01 -38.97
CA GLN A 453 -0.90 49.09 -38.61
C GLN A 453 -0.33 49.97 -37.47
N ASP A 454 -0.16 51.25 -37.80
CA ASP A 454 0.23 52.37 -36.94
C ASP A 454 -0.98 53.05 -36.28
N GLU A 455 -0.71 53.72 -35.16
CA GLU A 455 -1.60 54.55 -34.34
C GLU A 455 -2.13 55.81 -35.07
N GLN A 456 -3.37 56.22 -34.72
CA GLN A 456 -3.86 57.58 -34.94
C GLN A 456 -4.39 58.19 -33.63
N ILE A 457 -3.86 59.36 -33.29
CA ILE A 457 -4.27 60.25 -32.19
C ILE A 457 -5.11 61.39 -32.81
N HIS A 458 -6.27 61.72 -32.22
CA HIS A 458 -7.11 62.85 -32.62
C HIS A 458 -6.84 64.10 -31.77
N GLU A 459 -6.63 65.24 -32.45
CA GLU A 459 -6.69 66.62 -31.94
C GLU A 459 -8.14 67.09 -31.65
N PRO A 460 -8.34 68.20 -30.92
CA PRO A 460 -9.61 68.93 -30.93
C PRO A 460 -9.55 70.30 -31.65
N LEU A 461 -10.53 70.49 -32.53
CA LEU A 461 -11.40 71.65 -32.80
C LEU A 461 -10.79 73.00 -33.26
N SER A 462 -11.13 73.37 -34.52
CA SER A 462 -12.09 74.45 -34.83
C SER A 462 -12.67 74.27 -36.23
#